data_AF-A0A242E032-F1
#
_entry.id   AF-A0A242E032-F1
#
_cell.length_a   1.000
_cell.length_b   1.000
_cell.length_c   1.000
_cell.angle_alpha   90.00
_cell.angle_beta   90.00
_cell.angle_gamma   90.00
#
_symmetry.space_group_name_H-M   'P 1'
#
loop_
_entity.id
_entity.type
_entity.pdbx_description
1 polymer ?
#
loop_
_entity_poly.entity_id
_entity_poly.type
_entity_poly.pdbx_seq_one_letter_code
_entity_poly.pdbx_strand_id
1 'polypeptide(L)'
;MNHFWGRRLLTREIEAMDCEEGNLPNYKKIAAVEHLGNRILCHRCGVKTPVFEGLLADYGYFCIHCLSLGRCDSQQELYLFDQPKAEPREVVFSWTGQLTEKQTEIAERILYHSEKKHHLIWAVTGAGKTEMLYPILVKTLKAGGRVAICTPRVDVCNELFLRYRPVFPEETIMLLHGNTTTAYTFSSFVICTIHQLYRFYRSFDLLVIDEIDAFPYSGDTGLAHAVQTAIRSDGRFIYLSATPDEKLLKEIKQTFELHKLALRFHRRLLPEPVLVFMNNWRQKCGNKKKINSLVRIIQQLIKENRILLFCPSITMMHRLKVTLQEAFPEYEITDVSSQDDQRAKKVQKMREATYEILLTTMILERGVTFERISVIVLGADHPVFTKSSLVQIAGRADRKGPYTNSRVYFFYEEKTSAIRKACQEIKEMNEEGKKML
;
A
#
# COMPACT_ATOMS: atom_id res chain seq x y z
N MET A 1 11.82 28.45 8.68
CA MET A 1 11.94 27.41 9.75
C MET A 1 11.07 26.17 9.53
N ASN A 2 9.74 26.29 9.33
CA ASN A 2 8.84 25.12 9.31
C ASN A 2 9.14 24.07 8.22
N HIS A 3 9.85 24.43 7.17
CA HIS A 3 10.24 23.52 6.08
C HIS A 3 11.36 22.54 6.45
N PHE A 4 12.04 22.73 7.59
CA PHE A 4 13.23 21.95 7.98
C PHE A 4 12.97 20.88 9.04
N TRP A 5 12.00 21.09 9.94
CA TRP A 5 11.79 20.25 11.12
C TRP A 5 11.61 18.76 10.80
N GLY A 6 12.48 17.93 11.39
CA GLY A 6 12.54 16.48 11.19
C GLY A 6 13.05 16.03 9.83
N ARG A 7 13.52 16.95 9.00
CA ARG A 7 13.93 16.62 7.64
C ARG A 7 15.39 16.16 7.61
N ARG A 8 15.66 15.29 6.66
CA ARG A 8 16.99 14.94 6.18
C ARG A 8 17.14 15.53 4.79
N LEU A 9 17.97 16.58 4.67
CA LEU A 9 18.15 17.35 3.44
C LEU A 9 19.62 17.40 3.06
N LEU A 10 19.90 17.47 1.75
CA LEU A 10 21.24 17.70 1.23
C LEU A 10 21.59 19.20 1.24
N THR A 11 22.88 19.53 1.24
CA THR A 11 23.38 20.92 1.14
C THR A 11 22.65 21.73 0.07
N ARG A 12 22.59 21.22 -1.17
CA ARG A 12 21.92 21.93 -2.28
C ARG A 12 20.42 22.14 -2.08
N GLU A 13 19.76 21.27 -1.31
CA GLU A 13 18.34 21.41 -1.04
C GLU A 13 18.08 22.54 -0.05
N ILE A 14 19.04 22.85 0.82
CA ILE A 14 19.01 24.00 1.72
C ILE A 14 19.35 25.28 0.96
N GLU A 15 20.39 25.25 0.14
CA GLU A 15 20.79 26.39 -0.72
C GLU A 15 19.65 26.82 -1.64
N ALA A 16 18.93 25.86 -2.24
CA ALA A 16 17.78 26.14 -3.10
C ALA A 16 16.58 26.77 -2.36
N MET A 17 16.54 26.70 -1.03
CA MET A 17 15.48 27.33 -0.22
C MET A 17 15.81 28.78 0.19
N ASP A 18 16.96 29.31 -0.25
CA ASP A 18 17.39 30.71 -0.07
C ASP A 18 17.25 31.21 1.39
N CYS A 19 17.65 30.37 2.34
CA CYS A 19 17.56 30.63 3.77
C CYS A 19 18.94 31.03 4.31
N GLU A 20 19.03 32.20 4.96
CA GLU A 20 20.22 32.57 5.73
C GLU A 20 20.49 31.53 6.84
N GLU A 21 21.75 31.07 6.98
CA GLU A 21 22.14 29.99 7.91
C GLU A 21 21.74 30.26 9.38
N GLY A 22 21.58 31.53 9.77
CA GLY A 22 21.14 31.95 11.11
C GLY A 22 19.67 31.64 11.44
N ASN A 23 18.85 31.23 10.47
CA ASN A 23 17.42 30.91 10.64
C ASN A 23 17.12 29.41 10.58
N LEU A 24 18.14 28.56 10.68
CA LEU A 24 18.00 27.10 10.65
C LEU A 24 17.73 26.54 12.06
N PRO A 25 16.78 25.60 12.20
CA PRO A 25 16.61 24.82 13.42
C PRO A 25 17.87 24.04 13.82
N ASN A 26 17.94 23.52 15.05
CA ASN A 26 19.05 22.65 15.45
C ASN A 26 19.19 21.46 14.48
N TYR A 27 20.43 21.17 14.07
CA TYR A 27 20.73 20.11 13.12
C TYR A 27 22.08 19.47 13.40
N LYS A 28 22.25 18.25 12.89
CA LYS A 28 23.55 17.58 12.79
C LYS A 28 23.95 17.43 11.32
N LYS A 29 25.18 17.80 10.97
CA LYS A 29 25.78 17.55 9.66
C LYS A 29 26.52 16.21 9.65
N ILE A 30 26.36 15.46 8.56
CA ILE A 30 27.16 14.26 8.25
C ILE A 30 27.49 14.25 6.77
N ALA A 31 28.54 13.53 6.36
CA ALA A 31 28.82 13.33 4.93
C ALA A 31 27.62 12.65 4.24
N ALA A 32 27.27 13.08 3.03
CA ALA A 32 26.16 12.46 2.29
C ALA A 32 26.55 11.09 1.72
N VAL A 33 27.78 10.96 1.23
CA VAL A 33 28.38 9.71 0.76
C VAL A 33 29.78 9.58 1.36
N GLU A 34 30.08 8.39 1.86
CA GLU A 34 31.36 8.04 2.48
C GLU A 34 32.05 6.92 1.68
N HIS A 35 33.35 7.08 1.42
CA HIS A 35 34.15 6.08 0.72
C HIS A 35 34.71 5.05 1.71
N LEU A 36 34.39 3.77 1.49
CA LEU A 36 34.76 2.63 2.34
C LEU A 36 35.52 1.58 1.52
N GLY A 37 36.78 1.84 1.22
CA GLY A 37 37.65 0.92 0.48
C GLY A 37 37.21 0.72 -0.97
N ASN A 38 36.65 -0.44 -1.31
CA ASN A 38 36.12 -0.72 -2.66
C ASN A 38 34.62 -0.45 -2.81
N ARG A 39 33.99 0.13 -1.78
CA ARG A 39 32.56 0.46 -1.75
C ARG A 39 32.35 1.89 -1.28
N ILE A 40 31.19 2.43 -1.60
CA ILE A 40 30.69 3.72 -1.11
C ILE A 40 29.44 3.47 -0.26
N LEU A 41 29.33 4.15 0.88
CA LEU A 41 28.14 4.15 1.73
C LEU A 41 27.37 5.45 1.52
N CYS A 42 26.10 5.34 1.16
CA CYS A 42 25.21 6.49 1.15
C CYS A 42 24.56 6.66 2.53
N HIS A 43 24.76 7.79 3.20
CA HIS A 43 24.15 8.06 4.51
C HIS A 43 22.66 8.43 4.44
N ARG A 44 22.12 8.67 3.22
CA ARG A 44 20.69 8.89 3.01
C ARG A 44 19.91 7.59 2.95
N CYS A 45 20.36 6.61 2.17
CA CYS A 45 19.67 5.32 2.04
C CYS A 45 20.34 4.18 2.81
N GLY A 46 21.55 4.33 3.32
CA GLY A 46 22.28 3.26 4.01
C GLY A 46 22.81 2.15 3.08
N VAL A 47 22.61 2.26 1.77
CA VAL A 47 23.08 1.28 0.78
C VAL A 47 24.58 1.42 0.58
N LYS A 48 25.27 0.26 0.51
CA LYS A 48 26.68 0.16 0.11
C LYS A 48 26.77 -0.27 -1.35
N THR A 49 27.40 0.52 -2.19
CA THR A 49 27.54 0.28 -3.64
C THR A 49 29.02 0.13 -3.99
N PRO A 50 29.41 -0.73 -4.94
CA PRO A 50 30.78 -0.76 -5.45
C PRO A 50 31.20 0.60 -6.02
N VAL A 51 32.44 1.01 -5.80
CA VAL A 51 32.95 2.33 -6.24
C VAL A 51 32.74 2.57 -7.74
N PHE A 52 33.00 1.57 -8.58
CA PHE A 52 32.93 1.71 -10.04
C PHE A 52 31.52 1.99 -10.56
N GLU A 53 30.47 1.62 -9.82
CA GLU A 53 29.07 1.89 -10.22
C GLU A 53 28.63 3.32 -9.88
N GLY A 54 29.35 4.00 -8.98
CA GLY A 54 28.98 5.30 -8.43
C GLY A 54 30.04 6.38 -8.63
N LEU A 55 30.87 6.29 -9.67
CA LEU A 55 31.94 7.25 -9.94
C LEU A 55 31.42 8.50 -10.67
N LEU A 56 31.81 9.68 -10.22
CA LEU A 56 31.63 10.94 -10.96
C LEU A 56 32.87 11.22 -11.83
N ALA A 57 32.67 11.95 -12.92
CA ALA A 57 33.77 12.36 -13.81
C ALA A 57 34.83 13.22 -13.08
N ASP A 58 34.40 14.03 -12.12
CA ASP A 58 35.24 15.04 -11.45
C ASP A 58 35.80 14.57 -10.09
N TYR A 59 36.25 13.30 -10.00
CA TYR A 59 36.86 12.72 -8.79
C TYR A 59 35.96 12.62 -7.53
N GLY A 60 34.67 12.32 -7.71
CA GLY A 60 33.71 12.12 -6.61
C GLY A 60 32.90 10.84 -6.72
N TYR A 61 32.05 10.59 -5.71
CA TYR A 61 31.17 9.43 -5.68
C TYR A 61 29.71 9.83 -5.53
N PHE A 62 28.79 9.09 -6.12
CA PHE A 62 27.36 9.31 -5.95
C PHE A 62 26.59 8.00 -5.73
N CYS A 63 25.44 8.12 -5.07
CA CYS A 63 24.57 6.99 -4.83
C CYS A 63 23.57 6.78 -5.98
N ILE A 64 23.70 5.65 -6.69
CA ILE A 64 22.79 5.25 -7.77
C ILE A 64 21.36 4.97 -7.29
N HIS A 65 21.20 4.47 -6.05
CA HIS A 65 19.90 4.10 -5.49
C HIS A 65 18.99 5.32 -5.29
N CYS A 66 19.62 6.47 -5.08
CA CYS A 66 19.01 7.65 -4.53
C CYS A 66 18.66 8.71 -5.61
N LEU A 67 18.97 8.44 -6.88
CA LEU A 67 18.87 9.41 -7.98
C LEU A 67 17.49 10.03 -8.15
N SER A 68 16.41 9.26 -7.99
CA SER A 68 15.03 9.74 -8.13
C SER A 68 14.62 10.78 -7.08
N LEU A 69 15.37 10.87 -5.98
CA LEU A 69 15.21 11.85 -4.91
C LEU A 69 16.23 13.00 -5.01
N GLY A 70 16.95 13.09 -6.12
CA GLY A 70 18.11 13.97 -6.32
C GLY A 70 19.43 13.29 -5.96
N ARG A 71 20.48 13.51 -6.77
CA ARG A 71 21.81 12.89 -6.66
C ARG A 71 22.50 13.08 -5.30
N CYS A 72 22.55 12.08 -4.45
CA CYS A 72 23.32 12.13 -3.20
C CYS A 72 24.79 11.83 -3.54
N ASP A 73 25.72 12.77 -3.32
CA ASP A 73 27.12 12.62 -3.71
C ASP A 73 28.10 13.09 -2.62
N SER A 74 29.38 12.75 -2.78
CA SER A 74 30.45 12.99 -1.81
C SER A 74 30.85 14.47 -1.67
N GLN A 75 30.30 15.36 -2.50
CA GLN A 75 30.53 16.80 -2.44
C GLN A 75 29.47 17.51 -1.57
N GLN A 76 28.46 16.78 -1.10
CA GLN A 76 27.38 17.31 -0.26
C GLN A 76 27.43 16.73 1.15
N GLU A 77 26.84 17.47 2.07
CA GLU A 77 26.52 17.02 3.41
C GLU A 77 25.02 16.70 3.50
N LEU A 78 24.66 15.85 4.45
CA LEU A 78 23.29 15.63 4.90
C LEU A 78 23.08 16.36 6.22
N TYR A 79 22.08 17.22 6.22
CA TYR A 79 21.61 17.94 7.38
C TYR A 79 20.45 17.15 7.98
N LEU A 80 20.66 16.71 9.21
CA LEU A 80 19.69 15.98 10.02
C LEU A 80 19.07 16.98 10.99
N PHE A 81 17.92 17.53 10.63
CA PHE A 81 17.24 18.50 11.48
C PHE A 81 16.50 17.80 12.60
N ASP A 82 16.63 18.36 13.80
CA ASP A 82 15.83 17.95 14.95
C ASP A 82 14.35 18.24 14.72
N GLN A 83 13.53 17.87 15.69
CA GLN A 83 12.12 18.20 15.72
C GLN A 83 11.81 19.16 16.86
N PRO A 84 10.82 20.04 16.68
CA PRO A 84 10.35 20.86 17.78
C PRO A 84 9.68 19.95 18.80
N LYS A 85 9.92 20.20 20.09
CA LYS A 85 9.13 19.58 21.15
C LYS A 85 7.76 20.25 21.17
N ALA A 86 6.72 19.49 20.94
CA ALA A 86 5.35 19.97 21.09
C ALA A 86 4.80 19.55 22.45
N GLU A 87 4.10 20.47 23.10
CA GLU A 87 3.42 20.19 24.36
C GLU A 87 2.13 19.39 24.12
N PRO A 88 1.67 18.64 25.13
CA PRO A 88 0.36 18.01 25.09
C PRO A 88 -0.75 19.02 24.80
N ARG A 89 -1.72 18.61 23.99
CA ARG A 89 -2.84 19.45 23.58
C ARG A 89 -4.08 18.63 23.34
N GLU A 90 -5.22 19.31 23.26
CA GLU A 90 -6.43 18.70 22.77
C GLU A 90 -6.35 18.49 21.24
N VAL A 91 -6.99 17.39 20.81
CA VAL A 91 -7.11 17.00 19.40
C VAL A 91 -8.59 16.77 19.15
N VAL A 92 -9.16 17.55 18.23
CA VAL A 92 -10.56 17.36 17.82
C VAL A 92 -10.67 16.14 16.93
N PHE A 93 -11.56 15.23 17.32
CA PHE A 93 -11.79 13.95 16.67
C PHE A 93 -13.29 13.78 16.40
N SER A 94 -13.65 13.64 15.12
CA SER A 94 -15.05 13.75 14.66
C SER A 94 -15.57 12.49 13.97
N TRP A 95 -14.99 11.32 14.24
CA TRP A 95 -15.51 10.07 13.68
C TRP A 95 -16.75 9.59 14.43
N THR A 96 -17.84 9.36 13.69
CA THR A 96 -19.14 8.95 14.24
C THR A 96 -19.45 7.46 14.07
N GLY A 97 -18.53 6.69 13.48
CA GLY A 97 -18.68 5.25 13.34
C GLY A 97 -18.44 4.50 14.66
N GLN A 98 -18.77 3.21 14.66
CA GLN A 98 -18.42 2.29 15.75
C GLN A 98 -17.47 1.21 15.23
N LEU A 99 -16.46 0.91 16.03
CA LEU A 99 -15.62 -0.25 15.83
C LEU A 99 -16.42 -1.51 16.18
N THR A 100 -16.17 -2.61 15.46
CA THR A 100 -16.66 -3.91 15.90
C THR A 100 -15.99 -4.30 17.22
N GLU A 101 -16.57 -5.26 17.94
CA GLU A 101 -16.00 -5.78 19.19
C GLU A 101 -14.53 -6.19 19.02
N LYS A 102 -14.22 -6.95 17.96
CA LYS A 102 -12.85 -7.39 17.70
C LYS A 102 -11.91 -6.26 17.30
N GLN A 103 -12.40 -5.27 16.55
CA GLN A 103 -11.62 -4.07 16.24
C GLN A 103 -11.29 -3.26 17.49
N THR A 104 -12.26 -3.16 18.41
CA THR A 104 -12.12 -2.46 19.71
C THR A 104 -11.09 -3.17 20.58
N GLU A 105 -11.19 -4.50 20.73
CA GLU A 105 -10.22 -5.31 21.48
C GLU A 105 -8.78 -5.08 20.97
N ILE A 106 -8.57 -5.14 19.65
CA ILE A 106 -7.25 -4.91 19.07
C ILE A 106 -6.79 -3.46 19.29
N ALA A 107 -7.67 -2.48 19.11
CA ALA A 107 -7.33 -1.07 19.30
C ALA A 107 -6.93 -0.77 20.76
N GLU A 108 -7.65 -1.31 21.74
CA GLU A 108 -7.33 -1.19 23.16
C GLU A 108 -6.02 -1.88 23.51
N ARG A 109 -5.77 -3.06 22.93
CA ARG A 109 -4.52 -3.79 23.11
C ARG A 109 -3.31 -3.00 22.59
N ILE A 110 -3.45 -2.36 21.43
CA ILE A 110 -2.44 -1.43 20.90
C ILE A 110 -2.25 -0.22 21.82
N LEU A 111 -3.32 0.26 22.45
CA LEU A 111 -3.32 1.51 23.20
C LEU A 111 -2.77 1.39 24.63
N TYR A 112 -3.11 0.31 25.33
CA TYR A 112 -2.90 0.16 26.78
C TYR A 112 -2.19 -1.14 27.18
N HIS A 113 -2.47 -2.26 26.49
CA HIS A 113 -2.09 -3.61 26.94
C HIS A 113 -1.12 -4.29 25.98
N SER A 114 -0.04 -3.58 25.66
CA SER A 114 0.93 -4.05 24.67
C SER A 114 2.06 -4.82 25.33
N GLU A 115 2.22 -6.11 24.98
CA GLU A 115 3.36 -6.92 25.46
C GLU A 115 4.66 -6.52 24.75
N LYS A 116 4.54 -6.03 23.52
CA LYS A 116 5.69 -5.59 22.71
C LYS A 116 5.56 -4.15 22.31
N LYS A 117 6.65 -3.55 21.86
CA LYS A 117 6.63 -2.14 21.44
C LYS A 117 5.88 -1.92 20.12
N HIS A 118 5.99 -2.88 19.19
CA HIS A 118 5.52 -2.76 17.81
C HIS A 118 4.36 -3.72 17.52
N HIS A 119 3.56 -3.44 16.50
CA HIS A 119 2.35 -4.21 16.18
C HIS A 119 2.25 -4.55 14.71
N LEU A 120 1.85 -5.77 14.37
CA LEU A 120 1.40 -6.15 13.03
C LEU A 120 -0.09 -6.46 13.10
N ILE A 121 -0.89 -5.71 12.34
CA ILE A 121 -2.31 -6.00 12.13
C ILE A 121 -2.43 -6.76 10.82
N TRP A 122 -2.66 -8.07 10.93
CA TRP A 122 -3.01 -8.94 9.82
C TRP A 122 -4.53 -8.94 9.68
N ALA A 123 -5.06 -8.16 8.76
CA ALA A 123 -6.49 -8.08 8.54
C ALA A 123 -6.89 -8.27 7.08
N VAL A 124 -7.97 -9.03 6.88
CA VAL A 124 -8.54 -9.28 5.56
C VAL A 124 -8.96 -7.98 4.87
N THR A 125 -9.04 -8.02 3.55
CA THR A 125 -9.50 -6.86 2.77
C THR A 125 -10.93 -6.47 3.17
N GLY A 126 -11.13 -5.19 3.48
CA GLY A 126 -12.42 -4.70 3.97
C GLY A 126 -12.66 -5.00 5.46
N ALA A 127 -11.63 -5.25 6.25
CA ALA A 127 -11.74 -5.42 7.70
C ALA A 127 -11.79 -4.10 8.50
N GLY A 128 -11.66 -2.92 7.88
CA GLY A 128 -11.65 -1.63 8.58
C GLY A 128 -10.35 -1.33 9.34
N LYS A 129 -9.20 -1.61 8.70
CA LYS A 129 -7.86 -1.40 9.29
C LYS A 129 -7.60 0.07 9.66
N THR A 130 -8.14 1.00 8.89
CA THR A 130 -7.91 2.44 9.07
C THR A 130 -8.55 2.92 10.38
N GLU A 131 -9.81 2.55 10.60
CA GLU A 131 -10.62 3.04 11.72
C GLU A 131 -10.05 2.55 13.06
N MET A 132 -9.48 1.35 13.10
CA MET A 132 -8.79 0.81 14.27
C MET A 132 -7.58 1.63 14.73
N LEU A 133 -6.97 2.42 13.84
CA LEU A 133 -5.82 3.25 14.18
C LEU A 133 -6.22 4.56 14.86
N TYR A 134 -7.48 4.98 14.77
CA TYR A 134 -7.92 6.27 15.29
C TYR A 134 -7.58 6.47 16.77
N PRO A 135 -7.83 5.51 17.70
CA PRO A 135 -7.53 5.72 19.11
C PRO A 135 -6.04 5.96 19.38
N ILE A 136 -5.14 5.21 18.74
CA ILE A 136 -3.70 5.37 18.92
C ILE A 136 -3.17 6.65 18.26
N LEU A 137 -3.74 7.05 17.11
CA LEU A 137 -3.41 8.33 16.47
C LEU A 137 -3.80 9.51 17.36
N VAL A 138 -5.04 9.52 17.88
CA VAL A 138 -5.52 10.55 18.79
C VAL A 138 -4.64 10.64 20.03
N LYS A 139 -4.35 9.52 20.71
CA LYS A 139 -3.47 9.50 21.89
C LYS A 139 -2.08 10.05 21.59
N THR A 140 -1.50 9.69 20.45
CA THR A 140 -0.15 10.13 20.07
C THR A 140 -0.12 11.63 19.79
N LEU A 141 -1.08 12.14 19.02
CA LEU A 141 -1.20 13.56 18.71
C LEU A 141 -1.50 14.41 19.96
N LYS A 142 -2.37 13.92 20.86
CA LYS A 142 -2.69 14.61 22.12
C LYS A 142 -1.48 14.75 23.03
N ALA A 143 -0.55 13.81 23.00
CA ALA A 143 0.70 13.87 23.74
C ALA A 143 1.76 14.78 23.09
N GLY A 144 1.41 15.51 22.02
CA GLY A 144 2.37 16.31 21.24
C GLY A 144 3.22 15.49 20.27
N GLY A 145 2.97 14.18 20.15
CA GLY A 145 3.72 13.30 19.27
C GLY A 145 3.40 13.50 17.79
N ARG A 146 4.33 13.06 16.94
CA ARG A 146 4.22 13.12 15.48
C ARG A 146 3.93 11.76 14.88
N VAL A 147 2.93 11.70 14.00
CA VAL A 147 2.48 10.46 13.36
C VAL A 147 2.71 10.50 11.85
N ALA A 148 3.06 9.35 11.27
CA ALA A 148 3.09 9.16 9.83
C ALA A 148 2.33 7.90 9.42
N ILE A 149 1.56 8.01 8.35
CA ILE A 149 0.92 6.88 7.67
C ILE A 149 1.51 6.76 6.28
N CYS A 150 2.19 5.65 6.03
CA CYS A 150 2.91 5.41 4.81
C CYS A 150 2.30 4.26 4.03
N THR A 151 2.18 4.42 2.72
CA THR A 151 1.72 3.35 1.82
C THR A 151 2.59 3.35 0.56
N PRO A 152 2.80 2.21 -0.11
CA PRO A 152 3.64 2.17 -1.29
C PRO A 152 3.03 2.92 -2.49
N ARG A 153 1.71 3.12 -2.52
CA ARG A 153 1.00 3.65 -3.70
C ARG A 153 0.44 5.05 -3.50
N VAL A 154 0.48 5.85 -4.57
CA VAL A 154 0.04 7.26 -4.58
C VAL A 154 -1.48 7.38 -4.45
N ASP A 155 -2.24 6.52 -5.13
CA ASP A 155 -3.70 6.47 -5.07
C ASP A 155 -4.21 6.16 -3.66
N VAL A 156 -3.57 5.22 -2.96
CA VAL A 156 -3.89 4.90 -1.56
C VAL A 156 -3.55 6.07 -0.63
N CYS A 157 -2.43 6.78 -0.84
CA CYS A 157 -2.12 7.99 -0.07
C CYS A 157 -3.25 9.02 -0.18
N ASN A 158 -3.73 9.25 -1.40
CA ASN A 158 -4.81 10.20 -1.67
C ASN A 158 -6.13 9.77 -1.05
N GLU A 159 -6.48 8.47 -1.11
CA GLU A 159 -7.66 7.93 -0.44
C GLU A 159 -7.58 8.13 1.08
N LEU A 160 -6.43 7.79 1.70
CA LEU A 160 -6.22 7.94 3.13
C LEU A 160 -6.29 9.42 3.54
N PHE A 161 -5.66 10.33 2.78
CA PHE A 161 -5.73 11.76 3.05
C PHE A 161 -7.17 12.29 3.10
N LEU A 162 -7.98 11.92 2.10
CA LEU A 162 -9.40 12.29 2.07
C LEU A 162 -10.21 11.63 3.19
N ARG A 163 -9.84 10.42 3.63
CA ARG A 163 -10.50 9.72 4.73
C ARG A 163 -10.16 10.30 6.10
N TYR A 164 -8.91 10.71 6.33
CA TYR A 164 -8.46 11.24 7.63
C TYR A 164 -8.85 12.70 7.85
N ARG A 165 -8.90 13.52 6.79
CA ARG A 165 -9.24 14.95 6.89
C ARG A 165 -10.57 15.27 7.61
N PRO A 166 -11.70 14.61 7.32
CA PRO A 166 -12.94 14.87 8.04
C PRO A 166 -12.93 14.33 9.49
N VAL A 167 -12.08 13.34 9.77
CA VAL A 167 -11.97 12.72 11.10
C VAL A 167 -11.12 13.57 12.06
N PHE A 168 -10.12 14.27 11.52
CA PHE A 168 -9.21 15.15 12.25
C PHE A 168 -9.30 16.58 11.69
N PRO A 169 -10.43 17.29 11.90
CA PRO A 169 -10.74 18.52 11.18
C PRO A 169 -9.81 19.70 11.50
N GLU A 170 -9.25 19.73 12.71
CA GLU A 170 -8.32 20.80 13.14
C GLU A 170 -6.84 20.44 12.89
N GLU A 171 -6.56 19.19 12.52
CA GLU A 171 -5.20 18.76 12.22
C GLU A 171 -4.80 19.19 10.81
N THR A 172 -3.67 19.89 10.71
CA THR A 172 -3.04 20.10 9.41
C THR A 172 -2.37 18.81 8.97
N ILE A 173 -3.02 18.03 8.10
CA ILE A 173 -2.46 16.78 7.56
C ILE A 173 -1.59 17.10 6.33
N MET A 174 -0.32 16.69 6.33
CA MET A 174 0.57 16.86 5.19
C MET A 174 0.56 15.62 4.29
N LEU A 175 0.14 15.78 3.02
CA LEU A 175 0.18 14.74 1.99
C LEU A 175 1.45 14.83 1.14
N LEU A 176 2.30 13.80 1.18
CA LEU A 176 3.58 13.78 0.44
C LEU A 176 3.70 12.56 -0.47
N HIS A 177 3.83 12.78 -1.78
CA HIS A 177 4.13 11.73 -2.74
C HIS A 177 4.85 12.32 -3.97
N GLY A 178 5.31 11.47 -4.90
CA GLY A 178 6.10 11.94 -6.07
C GLY A 178 5.40 12.97 -6.96
N ASN A 179 4.06 13.01 -6.95
CA ASN A 179 3.27 13.98 -7.73
C ASN A 179 2.83 15.21 -6.92
N THR A 180 3.31 15.37 -5.68
CA THR A 180 2.92 16.52 -4.83
C THR A 180 3.75 17.73 -5.23
N THR A 181 3.08 18.83 -5.59
CA THR A 181 3.73 20.13 -5.87
C THR A 181 3.77 21.04 -4.64
N THR A 182 2.95 20.77 -3.63
CA THR A 182 2.93 21.52 -2.37
C THR A 182 4.27 21.40 -1.67
N ALA A 183 4.89 22.55 -1.36
CA ALA A 183 6.09 22.60 -0.56
C ALA A 183 5.83 21.96 0.81
N TYR A 184 6.81 21.19 1.30
CA TYR A 184 6.72 20.59 2.62
C TYR A 184 6.63 21.67 3.69
N THR A 185 5.68 21.56 4.62
CA THR A 185 5.68 22.31 5.87
C THR A 185 5.60 21.34 7.03
N PHE A 186 6.12 21.73 8.19
CA PHE A 186 6.00 20.94 9.40
C PHE A 186 4.53 20.66 9.72
N SER A 187 4.26 19.40 10.08
CA SER A 187 2.95 18.93 10.48
C SER A 187 3.13 17.72 11.40
N SER A 188 2.33 17.67 12.47
CA SER A 188 2.26 16.55 13.40
C SER A 188 1.63 15.29 12.78
N PHE A 189 0.93 15.41 11.65
CA PHE A 189 0.28 14.30 10.96
C PHE A 189 0.65 14.26 9.48
N VAL A 190 1.50 13.30 9.10
CA VAL A 190 1.94 13.11 7.72
C VAL A 190 1.29 11.87 7.10
N ILE A 191 0.82 11.97 5.86
CA ILE A 191 0.43 10.84 5.02
C ILE A 191 1.33 10.86 3.79
N CYS A 192 2.04 9.77 3.52
CA CYS A 192 3.01 9.79 2.43
C CYS A 192 3.26 8.46 1.74
N THR A 193 3.89 8.51 0.56
CA THR A 193 4.49 7.30 0.01
C THR A 193 5.70 6.87 0.84
N ILE A 194 5.99 5.57 0.91
CA ILE A 194 7.14 5.07 1.71
C ILE A 194 8.46 5.73 1.28
N HIS A 195 8.63 6.02 -0.02
CA HIS A 195 9.81 6.72 -0.55
C HIS A 195 10.02 8.13 0.05
N GLN A 196 8.99 8.77 0.59
CA GLN A 196 9.18 10.07 1.26
C GLN A 196 9.95 9.94 2.58
N LEU A 197 10.02 8.74 3.18
CA LEU A 197 10.74 8.49 4.44
C LEU A 197 12.25 8.70 4.30
N TYR A 198 12.83 8.63 3.09
CA TYR A 198 14.23 9.01 2.86
C TYR A 198 14.53 10.45 3.27
N ARG A 199 13.52 11.32 3.28
CA ARG A 199 13.65 12.75 3.60
C ARG A 199 13.35 13.05 5.07
N PHE A 200 13.13 12.04 5.90
CA PHE A 200 12.88 12.19 7.33
C PHE A 200 13.97 11.50 8.15
N TYR A 201 14.26 12.06 9.32
CA TYR A 201 15.18 11.48 10.29
C TYR A 201 14.63 11.66 11.70
N ARG A 202 14.57 10.57 12.48
CA ARG A 202 14.10 10.52 13.88
C ARG A 202 12.89 11.38 14.15
N SER A 203 11.88 11.18 13.32
CA SER A 203 10.82 12.13 13.11
C SER A 203 9.45 11.73 13.59
N PHE A 204 9.19 10.45 13.74
CA PHE A 204 7.85 9.98 14.06
C PHE A 204 7.89 9.23 15.37
N ASP A 205 6.95 9.56 16.26
CA ASP A 205 6.65 8.79 17.48
C ASP A 205 5.82 7.56 17.13
N LEU A 206 5.00 7.66 16.07
CA LEU A 206 4.24 6.55 15.51
C LEU A 206 4.37 6.51 13.99
N LEU A 207 4.89 5.40 13.47
CA LEU A 207 5.00 5.17 12.04
C LEU A 207 4.15 3.95 11.65
N VAL A 208 3.07 4.22 10.92
CA VAL A 208 2.18 3.21 10.36
C VAL A 208 2.61 2.92 8.93
N ILE A 209 2.91 1.67 8.60
CA ILE A 209 3.13 1.25 7.21
C ILE A 209 1.98 0.36 6.76
N ASP A 210 1.14 0.90 5.88
CA ASP A 210 0.06 0.18 5.22
C ASP A 210 0.54 -0.55 3.97
N GLU A 211 -0.10 -1.68 3.70
CA GLU A 211 0.23 -2.57 2.60
C GLU A 211 1.71 -2.99 2.57
N ILE A 212 2.24 -3.38 3.73
CA ILE A 212 3.64 -3.83 3.86
C ILE A 212 3.97 -5.02 2.95
N ASP A 213 2.96 -5.77 2.51
CA ASP A 213 3.04 -6.88 1.55
C ASP A 213 3.11 -6.47 0.07
N ALA A 214 2.67 -5.26 -0.30
CA ALA A 214 2.81 -4.77 -1.68
C ALA A 214 4.22 -4.34 -2.01
N PHE A 215 5.05 -4.12 -0.98
CA PHE A 215 6.34 -3.50 -1.15
C PHE A 215 7.46 -4.48 -0.85
N PRO A 216 8.48 -4.56 -1.73
CA PRO A 216 9.58 -5.49 -1.53
C PRO A 216 10.45 -5.00 -0.37
N TYR A 217 10.18 -5.48 0.84
CA TYR A 217 11.29 -5.70 1.78
C TYR A 217 12.28 -6.72 1.21
N SER A 218 11.81 -7.60 0.33
CA SER A 218 12.60 -8.56 -0.44
C SER A 218 13.43 -7.87 -1.53
N GLY A 219 14.40 -7.04 -1.12
CA GLY A 219 15.50 -6.59 -1.98
C GLY A 219 15.94 -5.14 -1.77
N ASP A 220 15.06 -4.24 -1.30
CA ASP A 220 15.41 -2.82 -1.13
C ASP A 220 15.88 -2.52 0.30
N THR A 221 17.17 -2.74 0.55
CA THR A 221 17.82 -2.40 1.83
C THR A 221 17.78 -0.91 2.11
N GLY A 222 17.72 -0.08 1.07
CA GLY A 222 17.68 1.36 1.19
C GLY A 222 16.41 1.83 1.87
N LEU A 223 15.27 1.28 1.46
CA LEU A 223 13.98 1.72 1.98
C LEU A 223 13.73 1.20 3.38
N ALA A 224 14.19 -0.03 3.65
CA ALA A 224 14.22 -0.56 5.02
C ALA A 224 14.99 0.37 5.96
N HIS A 225 16.14 0.87 5.53
CA HIS A 225 16.91 1.85 6.29
C HIS A 225 16.17 3.19 6.43
N ALA A 226 15.51 3.68 5.38
CA ALA A 226 14.71 4.91 5.45
C ALA A 226 13.57 4.81 6.48
N VAL A 227 12.83 3.69 6.49
CA VAL A 227 11.77 3.41 7.48
C VAL A 227 12.33 3.42 8.90
N GLN A 228 13.45 2.74 9.13
CA GLN A 228 14.08 2.64 10.45
C GLN A 228 14.71 3.96 10.93
N THR A 229 15.21 4.79 10.00
CA THR A 229 15.81 6.09 10.36
C THR A 229 14.80 7.22 10.47
N ALA A 230 13.64 7.11 9.83
CA ALA A 230 12.58 8.10 9.92
C ALA A 230 11.83 8.07 11.26
N ILE A 231 11.81 6.93 11.96
CA ILE A 231 11.19 6.82 13.28
C ILE A 231 12.16 7.26 14.38
N ARG A 232 11.63 7.78 15.49
CA ARG A 232 12.43 8.05 16.70
C ARG A 232 12.86 6.73 17.37
N SER A 233 13.94 6.76 18.15
CA SER A 233 14.45 5.56 18.85
C SER A 233 13.44 4.96 19.84
N ASP A 234 12.65 5.81 20.48
CA ASP A 234 11.54 5.50 21.37
C ASP A 234 10.20 5.34 20.63
N GLY A 235 10.15 5.61 19.32
CA GLY A 235 8.93 5.53 18.51
C GLY A 235 8.43 4.11 18.24
N ARG A 236 7.14 4.00 17.92
CA ARG A 236 6.39 2.77 17.69
C ARG A 236 6.08 2.53 16.20
N PHE A 237 6.14 1.26 15.80
CA PHE A 237 5.73 0.82 14.46
C PHE A 237 4.38 0.13 14.54
N ILE A 238 3.52 0.40 13.56
CA ILE A 238 2.35 -0.41 13.27
C ILE A 238 2.39 -0.82 11.79
N TYR A 239 2.49 -2.11 11.53
CA TYR A 239 2.40 -2.64 10.17
C TYR A 239 0.98 -3.12 9.90
N LEU A 240 0.46 -2.80 8.73
CA LEU A 240 -0.82 -3.30 8.25
C LEU A 240 -0.58 -4.18 7.03
N SER A 241 -1.14 -5.39 7.04
CA SER A 241 -1.10 -6.28 5.89
C SER A 241 -2.38 -7.11 5.80
N ALA A 242 -2.76 -7.48 4.58
CA ALA A 242 -3.73 -8.55 4.40
C ALA A 242 -3.06 -9.92 4.21
N THR A 243 -1.79 -9.93 3.78
CA THR A 243 -1.07 -11.14 3.39
C THR A 243 0.41 -11.03 3.76
N PRO A 244 0.77 -10.93 5.06
CA PRO A 244 2.15 -10.83 5.48
C PRO A 244 2.93 -12.06 4.99
N ASP A 245 4.12 -11.87 4.45
CA ASP A 245 4.94 -12.99 3.99
C ASP A 245 5.61 -13.72 5.16
N GLU A 246 6.04 -14.96 4.90
CA GLU A 246 6.66 -15.82 5.93
C GLU A 246 7.99 -15.25 6.46
N LYS A 247 8.70 -14.45 5.66
CA LYS A 247 9.99 -13.85 6.04
C LYS A 247 9.75 -12.73 7.05
N LEU A 248 8.84 -11.81 6.74
CA LEU A 248 8.41 -10.73 7.62
C LEU A 248 7.91 -11.30 8.95
N LEU A 249 7.02 -12.31 8.92
CA LEU A 249 6.49 -12.93 10.15
C LEU A 249 7.59 -13.52 11.03
N LYS A 250 8.66 -14.08 10.44
CA LYS A 250 9.83 -14.58 11.18
C LYS A 250 10.67 -13.44 11.76
N GLU A 251 10.96 -12.42 10.96
CA GLU A 251 11.78 -11.26 11.34
C GLU A 251 11.17 -10.49 12.51
N ILE A 252 9.85 -10.31 12.49
CA ILE A 252 9.16 -9.50 13.50
C ILE A 252 8.72 -10.31 14.72
N LYS A 253 8.90 -11.64 14.73
CA LYS A 253 8.32 -12.53 15.73
C LYS A 253 8.67 -12.13 17.17
N GLN A 254 9.86 -11.60 17.41
CA GLN A 254 10.31 -11.21 18.75
C GLN A 254 9.91 -9.77 19.11
N THR A 255 9.80 -8.88 18.13
CA THR A 255 9.67 -7.43 18.34
C THR A 255 8.25 -6.90 18.12
N PHE A 256 7.41 -7.62 17.36
CA PHE A 256 6.04 -7.23 17.05
C PHE A 256 5.03 -8.18 17.70
N GLU A 257 3.94 -7.59 18.14
CA GLU A 257 2.73 -8.29 18.56
C GLU A 257 1.79 -8.45 17.36
N LEU A 258 1.31 -9.67 17.13
CA LEU A 258 0.48 -10.01 15.98
C LEU A 258 -1.00 -9.94 16.35
N HIS A 259 -1.75 -9.12 15.62
CA HIS A 259 -3.19 -8.95 15.77
C HIS A 259 -3.88 -9.44 14.50
N LYS A 260 -4.71 -10.49 14.61
CA LYS A 260 -5.44 -11.03 13.46
C LYS A 260 -6.88 -10.54 13.45
N LEU A 261 -7.33 -10.05 12.30
CA LEU A 261 -8.70 -9.62 12.06
C LEU A 261 -9.22 -10.26 10.77
N ALA A 262 -9.86 -11.42 10.95
CA ALA A 262 -10.24 -12.32 9.87
C ALA A 262 -11.64 -12.05 9.28
N LEU A 263 -12.41 -11.16 9.91
CA LEU A 263 -13.73 -10.75 9.43
C LEU A 263 -13.70 -9.37 8.80
N ARG A 264 -14.51 -9.20 7.76
CA ARG A 264 -14.84 -7.88 7.23
C ARG A 264 -15.66 -7.08 8.25
N PHE A 265 -15.70 -5.75 8.11
CA PHE A 265 -16.46 -4.91 9.06
C PHE A 265 -17.96 -5.22 9.09
N HIS A 266 -18.53 -5.72 7.97
CA HIS A 266 -19.90 -6.24 7.93
C HIS A 266 -20.05 -7.67 8.46
N ARG A 267 -19.03 -8.21 9.15
CA ARG A 267 -18.96 -9.58 9.67
C ARG A 267 -19.15 -10.67 8.61
N ARG A 268 -18.50 -10.50 7.45
CA ARG A 268 -18.50 -11.47 6.34
C ARG A 268 -17.12 -12.08 6.12
N LEU A 269 -17.13 -13.33 5.65
CA LEU A 269 -15.96 -14.08 5.23
C LEU A 269 -15.48 -13.65 3.83
N LEU A 270 -14.24 -14.00 3.48
CA LEU A 270 -13.73 -13.81 2.13
C LEU A 270 -14.34 -14.86 1.18
N PRO A 271 -14.77 -14.49 -0.03
CA PRO A 271 -15.22 -15.47 -1.01
C PRO A 271 -14.08 -16.44 -1.41
N GLU A 272 -14.30 -17.74 -1.22
CA GLU A 272 -13.31 -18.75 -1.60
C GLU A 272 -13.23 -18.90 -3.13
N PRO A 273 -12.03 -18.86 -3.74
CA PRO A 273 -11.89 -18.98 -5.18
C PRO A 273 -12.28 -20.36 -5.70
N VAL A 274 -13.12 -20.39 -6.75
CA VAL A 274 -13.38 -21.59 -7.54
C VAL A 274 -12.30 -21.71 -8.62
N LEU A 275 -11.57 -22.82 -8.60
CA LEU A 275 -10.50 -23.09 -9.55
C LEU A 275 -11.06 -23.71 -10.84
N VAL A 276 -10.77 -23.11 -11.99
CA VAL A 276 -11.26 -23.56 -13.31
C VAL A 276 -10.09 -23.85 -14.23
N PHE A 277 -9.90 -25.11 -14.59
CA PHE A 277 -8.86 -25.49 -15.55
C PHE A 277 -9.21 -25.02 -16.97
N MET A 278 -8.25 -24.39 -17.63
CA MET A 278 -8.36 -23.92 -19.01
C MET A 278 -7.01 -24.07 -19.74
N ASN A 279 -6.83 -25.22 -20.38
CA ASN A 279 -5.67 -25.51 -21.22
C ASN A 279 -5.47 -24.42 -22.31
N ASN A 280 -4.22 -23.99 -22.55
CA ASN A 280 -3.83 -23.01 -23.56
C ASN A 280 -4.60 -21.68 -23.47
N TRP A 281 -4.98 -21.24 -22.26
CA TRP A 281 -5.78 -20.01 -22.09
C TRP A 281 -5.18 -18.81 -22.83
N ARG A 282 -3.84 -18.70 -22.88
CA ARG A 282 -3.08 -17.65 -23.60
C ARG A 282 -3.48 -17.52 -25.07
N GLN A 283 -3.59 -18.65 -25.77
CA GLN A 283 -3.89 -18.69 -27.20
C GLN A 283 -5.40 -18.59 -27.48
N LYS A 284 -6.23 -18.98 -26.50
CA LYS A 284 -7.68 -19.04 -26.65
C LYS A 284 -8.37 -17.67 -26.54
N CYS A 285 -7.74 -16.69 -25.90
CA CYS A 285 -8.32 -15.37 -25.62
C CYS A 285 -8.82 -14.58 -26.83
N GLY A 286 -8.36 -14.89 -28.04
CA GLY A 286 -8.79 -14.22 -29.28
C GLY A 286 -9.84 -14.99 -30.08
N ASN A 287 -10.45 -16.05 -29.52
CA ASN A 287 -11.43 -16.85 -30.24
C ASN A 287 -12.60 -17.25 -29.33
N LYS A 288 -13.79 -16.70 -29.63
CA LYS A 288 -15.04 -16.93 -28.90
C LYS A 288 -15.32 -18.41 -28.65
N LYS A 289 -15.16 -19.27 -29.66
CA LYS A 289 -15.43 -20.72 -29.55
C LYS A 289 -14.46 -21.42 -28.58
N LYS A 290 -13.28 -20.84 -28.34
CA LYS A 290 -12.27 -21.43 -27.47
C LYS A 290 -12.38 -20.98 -26.01
N ILE A 291 -13.17 -19.94 -25.71
CA ILE A 291 -13.37 -19.41 -24.35
C ILE A 291 -14.74 -19.77 -23.74
N ASN A 292 -15.38 -20.86 -24.21
CA ASN A 292 -16.74 -21.24 -23.81
C ASN A 292 -16.93 -21.40 -22.28
N SER A 293 -15.94 -21.92 -21.56
CA SER A 293 -16.01 -22.03 -20.09
C SER A 293 -16.08 -20.67 -19.41
N LEU A 294 -15.27 -19.71 -19.88
CA LEU A 294 -15.28 -18.32 -19.41
C LEU A 294 -16.62 -17.64 -19.74
N VAL A 295 -17.09 -17.78 -20.98
CA VAL A 295 -18.38 -17.21 -21.42
C VAL A 295 -19.55 -17.73 -20.58
N ARG A 296 -19.61 -19.04 -20.30
CA ARG A 296 -20.67 -19.62 -19.45
C ARG A 296 -20.65 -19.06 -18.03
N ILE A 297 -19.46 -18.92 -17.44
CA ILE A 297 -19.32 -18.35 -16.09
C ILE A 297 -19.73 -16.87 -16.10
N ILE A 298 -19.30 -16.09 -17.09
CA ILE A 298 -19.71 -14.68 -17.23
C ILE A 298 -21.23 -14.57 -17.39
N GLN A 299 -21.85 -15.39 -18.24
CA GLN A 299 -23.32 -15.45 -18.43
C GLN A 299 -24.09 -15.71 -17.14
N GLN A 300 -23.54 -16.54 -16.26
CA GLN A 300 -24.17 -16.83 -14.96
C GLN A 300 -24.02 -15.64 -14.02
N LEU A 301 -22.83 -15.05 -13.93
CA LEU A 301 -22.51 -14.00 -12.97
C LEU A 301 -23.18 -12.67 -13.29
N ILE A 302 -23.24 -12.31 -14.59
CA ILE A 302 -23.71 -11.00 -15.05
C ILE A 302 -25.19 -10.73 -14.71
N LYS A 303 -25.97 -11.80 -14.48
CA LYS A 303 -27.39 -11.72 -14.10
C LYS A 303 -27.60 -11.10 -12.72
N GLU A 304 -26.65 -11.28 -11.81
CA GLU A 304 -26.77 -10.85 -10.40
C GLU A 304 -25.70 -9.84 -10.00
N ASN A 305 -24.57 -9.83 -10.71
CA ASN A 305 -23.39 -9.07 -10.36
C ASN A 305 -22.74 -8.45 -11.59
N ARG A 306 -22.01 -7.36 -11.38
CA ARG A 306 -20.99 -6.90 -12.34
C ARG A 306 -19.73 -7.74 -12.19
N ILE A 307 -18.89 -7.71 -13.20
CA ILE A 307 -17.70 -8.55 -13.28
C ILE A 307 -16.45 -7.69 -13.36
N LEU A 308 -15.51 -7.95 -12.47
CA LEU A 308 -14.15 -7.44 -12.54
C LEU A 308 -13.22 -8.58 -12.99
N LEU A 309 -12.65 -8.46 -14.18
CA LEU A 309 -11.86 -9.52 -14.82
C LEU A 309 -10.39 -9.08 -14.92
N PHE A 310 -9.52 -9.77 -14.18
CA PHE A 310 -8.09 -9.54 -14.16
C PHE A 310 -7.37 -10.33 -15.27
N CYS A 311 -6.57 -9.61 -16.05
CA CYS A 311 -5.75 -10.11 -17.14
C CYS A 311 -4.25 -9.89 -16.83
N PRO A 312 -3.37 -10.82 -17.25
CA PRO A 312 -1.95 -10.75 -16.92
C PRO A 312 -1.18 -9.69 -17.72
N SER A 313 -1.72 -9.21 -18.85
CA SER A 313 -1.10 -8.15 -19.66
C SER A 313 -2.13 -7.28 -20.37
N ILE A 314 -1.73 -6.05 -20.71
CA ILE A 314 -2.54 -5.06 -21.44
C ILE A 314 -2.97 -5.62 -22.80
N THR A 315 -2.04 -6.22 -23.55
CA THR A 315 -2.32 -6.83 -24.86
C THR A 315 -3.39 -7.91 -24.77
N MET A 316 -3.32 -8.78 -23.76
CA MET A 316 -4.32 -9.83 -23.56
C MET A 316 -5.67 -9.28 -23.14
N MET A 317 -5.67 -8.26 -22.28
CA MET A 317 -6.87 -7.55 -21.85
C MET A 317 -7.66 -6.99 -23.04
N HIS A 318 -6.98 -6.28 -23.95
CA HIS A 318 -7.64 -5.74 -25.15
C HIS A 318 -8.17 -6.84 -26.09
N ARG A 319 -7.38 -7.90 -26.32
CA ARG A 319 -7.84 -9.04 -27.15
C ARG A 319 -9.08 -9.70 -26.55
N LEU A 320 -9.05 -9.97 -25.25
CA LEU A 320 -10.17 -10.58 -24.56
C LEU A 320 -11.41 -9.68 -24.57
N LYS A 321 -11.23 -8.35 -24.40
CA LYS A 321 -12.35 -7.41 -24.48
C LYS A 321 -13.09 -7.52 -25.82
N VAL A 322 -12.37 -7.53 -26.94
CA VAL A 322 -12.97 -7.68 -28.27
C VAL A 322 -13.77 -8.98 -28.35
N THR A 323 -13.16 -10.11 -27.95
CA THR A 323 -13.83 -11.41 -27.98
C THR A 323 -15.04 -11.49 -27.02
N LEU A 324 -14.99 -10.81 -25.87
CA LEU A 324 -16.11 -10.73 -24.96
C LEU A 324 -17.22 -9.82 -25.50
N GLN A 325 -16.90 -8.69 -26.14
CA GLN A 325 -17.90 -7.83 -26.76
C GLN A 325 -18.64 -8.55 -27.89
N GLU A 326 -17.94 -9.39 -28.68
CA GLU A 326 -18.57 -10.28 -29.68
C GLU A 326 -19.42 -11.40 -29.04
N ALA A 327 -19.10 -11.81 -27.81
CA ALA A 327 -19.85 -12.81 -27.07
C ALA A 327 -21.10 -12.24 -26.38
N PHE A 328 -21.06 -10.95 -26.08
CA PHE A 328 -21.99 -10.20 -25.23
C PHE A 328 -22.30 -8.82 -25.84
N PRO A 329 -22.86 -8.76 -27.06
CA PRO A 329 -23.12 -7.48 -27.74
C PRO A 329 -24.10 -6.58 -26.98
N GLU A 330 -24.92 -7.14 -26.10
CA GLU A 330 -25.92 -6.44 -25.30
C GLU A 330 -25.38 -5.79 -24.03
N TYR A 331 -24.15 -6.10 -23.62
CA TYR A 331 -23.55 -5.61 -22.38
C TYR A 331 -22.45 -4.58 -22.64
N GLU A 332 -22.35 -3.60 -21.74
CA GLU A 332 -21.34 -2.56 -21.78
C GLU A 332 -20.04 -3.06 -21.13
N ILE A 333 -19.03 -3.34 -21.98
CA ILE A 333 -17.74 -3.88 -21.57
C ILE A 333 -16.65 -2.82 -21.73
N THR A 334 -15.89 -2.59 -20.67
CA THR A 334 -14.77 -1.67 -20.70
C THR A 334 -13.49 -2.29 -20.14
N ASP A 335 -12.38 -1.58 -20.28
CA ASP A 335 -11.06 -2.02 -19.82
C ASP A 335 -10.26 -0.84 -19.25
N VAL A 336 -9.41 -1.11 -18.26
CA VAL A 336 -8.52 -0.13 -17.64
C VAL A 336 -7.14 -0.71 -17.35
N SER A 337 -6.09 0.04 -17.69
CA SER A 337 -4.71 -0.31 -17.43
C SER A 337 -3.94 0.86 -16.79
N SER A 338 -2.65 0.65 -16.50
CA SER A 338 -1.76 1.72 -16.05
C SER A 338 -1.47 2.77 -17.12
N GLN A 339 -1.73 2.48 -18.40
CA GLN A 339 -1.49 3.37 -19.54
C GLN A 339 -2.78 4.08 -20.01
N ASP A 340 -3.85 4.00 -19.24
CA ASP A 340 -5.15 4.57 -19.61
C ASP A 340 -5.36 5.96 -18.99
N ASP A 341 -5.30 7.00 -19.83
CA ASP A 341 -5.51 8.39 -19.42
C ASP A 341 -6.94 8.68 -18.94
N GLN A 342 -7.93 7.87 -19.36
CA GLN A 342 -9.32 7.99 -18.96
C GLN A 342 -9.70 7.04 -17.80
N ARG A 343 -8.70 6.40 -17.16
CA ARG A 343 -8.90 5.43 -16.07
C ARG A 343 -9.86 5.94 -14.99
N ALA A 344 -9.66 7.18 -14.50
CA ALA A 344 -10.48 7.74 -13.44
C ALA A 344 -11.97 7.81 -13.83
N LYS A 345 -12.26 8.25 -15.07
CA LYS A 345 -13.62 8.33 -15.58
C LYS A 345 -14.26 6.95 -15.76
N LYS A 346 -13.52 5.98 -16.31
CA LYS A 346 -14.01 4.60 -16.48
C LYS A 346 -14.30 3.92 -15.13
N VAL A 347 -13.40 4.07 -14.16
CA VAL A 347 -13.60 3.56 -12.80
C VAL A 347 -14.82 4.21 -12.14
N GLN A 348 -15.01 5.52 -12.34
CA GLN A 348 -16.20 6.21 -11.82
C GLN A 348 -17.49 5.68 -12.45
N LYS A 349 -17.55 5.54 -13.77
CA LYS A 349 -18.69 4.91 -14.47
C LYS A 349 -18.98 3.48 -14.01
N MET A 350 -17.94 2.69 -13.69
CA MET A 350 -18.12 1.37 -13.09
C MET A 350 -18.77 1.45 -11.69
N ARG A 351 -18.40 2.44 -10.88
CA ARG A 351 -19.07 2.70 -9.58
C ARG A 351 -20.53 3.08 -9.77
N GLU A 352 -20.82 3.87 -10.80
CA GLU A 352 -22.15 4.35 -11.20
C GLU A 352 -22.99 3.31 -11.96
N ALA A 353 -22.57 2.05 -12.00
CA ALA A 353 -23.30 0.96 -12.62
C ALA A 353 -23.41 0.98 -14.14
N THR A 354 -22.65 1.82 -14.85
CA THR A 354 -22.78 1.96 -16.31
C THR A 354 -22.18 0.80 -17.09
N TYR A 355 -21.27 0.03 -16.49
CA TYR A 355 -20.61 -1.11 -17.13
C TYR A 355 -20.95 -2.41 -16.39
N GLU A 356 -21.28 -3.47 -17.12
CA GLU A 356 -21.45 -4.81 -16.52
C GLU A 356 -20.12 -5.55 -16.37
N ILE A 357 -19.17 -5.32 -17.28
CA ILE A 357 -17.87 -5.98 -17.26
C ILE A 357 -16.74 -4.96 -17.37
N LEU A 358 -15.84 -4.99 -16.39
CA LEU A 358 -14.60 -4.22 -16.40
C LEU A 358 -13.41 -5.18 -16.44
N LEU A 359 -12.65 -5.15 -17.54
CA LEU A 359 -11.37 -5.84 -17.64
C LEU A 359 -10.27 -4.95 -17.08
N THR A 360 -9.29 -5.55 -16.41
CA THR A 360 -8.18 -4.79 -15.84
C THR A 360 -6.92 -5.63 -15.70
N THR A 361 -5.78 -4.98 -15.57
CA THR A 361 -4.51 -5.61 -15.15
C THR A 361 -4.36 -5.51 -13.63
N MET A 362 -3.13 -5.60 -13.11
CA MET A 362 -2.84 -5.44 -11.67
C MET A 362 -3.16 -4.04 -11.13
N ILE A 363 -3.52 -3.08 -11.98
CA ILE A 363 -3.77 -1.69 -11.57
C ILE A 363 -4.93 -1.55 -10.58
N LEU A 364 -5.97 -2.40 -10.69
CA LEU A 364 -7.11 -2.42 -9.77
C LEU A 364 -7.06 -3.54 -8.73
N GLU A 365 -5.91 -4.20 -8.58
CA GLU A 365 -5.68 -5.15 -7.48
C GLU A 365 -5.93 -4.47 -6.12
N ARG A 366 -5.67 -3.16 -6.04
CA ARG A 366 -5.85 -2.32 -4.85
C ARG A 366 -6.52 -0.97 -5.16
N GLY A 367 -6.84 -0.19 -4.12
CA GLY A 367 -7.33 1.20 -4.28
C GLY A 367 -8.76 1.44 -4.80
N VAL A 368 -9.54 0.40 -5.12
CA VAL A 368 -10.95 0.56 -5.55
C VAL A 368 -11.95 -0.34 -4.83
N THR A 369 -13.17 0.16 -4.65
CA THR A 369 -14.31 -0.56 -4.07
C THR A 369 -15.53 -0.36 -4.96
N PHE A 370 -16.23 -1.45 -5.24
CA PHE A 370 -17.42 -1.48 -6.07
C PHE A 370 -18.50 -2.32 -5.38
N GLU A 371 -19.77 -2.03 -5.68
CA GLU A 371 -20.91 -2.82 -5.21
C GLU A 371 -21.25 -3.94 -6.18
N ARG A 372 -21.75 -5.07 -5.64
CA ARG A 372 -22.23 -6.22 -6.43
C ARG A 372 -21.23 -6.70 -7.49
N ILE A 373 -19.98 -6.96 -7.09
CA ILE A 373 -18.93 -7.41 -8.00
C ILE A 373 -18.53 -8.86 -7.73
N SER A 374 -18.57 -9.68 -8.78
CA SER A 374 -17.85 -10.95 -8.86
C SER A 374 -16.51 -10.75 -9.56
N VAL A 375 -15.51 -11.55 -9.17
CA VAL A 375 -14.15 -11.41 -9.65
C VAL A 375 -13.74 -12.64 -10.44
N ILE A 376 -13.07 -12.40 -11.57
CA ILE A 376 -12.46 -13.45 -12.37
C ILE A 376 -10.98 -13.12 -12.56
N VAL A 377 -10.09 -14.08 -12.36
CA VAL A 377 -8.67 -13.99 -12.72
C VAL A 377 -8.42 -14.93 -13.88
N LEU A 378 -8.06 -14.38 -15.04
CA LEU A 378 -7.67 -15.17 -16.19
C LEU A 378 -6.17 -15.43 -16.16
N GLY A 379 -5.78 -16.71 -16.22
CA GLY A 379 -4.38 -17.11 -16.20
C GLY A 379 -3.75 -16.85 -14.84
N ALA A 380 -4.40 -17.28 -13.76
CA ALA A 380 -3.94 -17.15 -12.38
C ALA A 380 -2.58 -17.85 -12.13
N ASP A 381 -2.15 -18.70 -13.06
CA ASP A 381 -0.84 -19.36 -13.13
C ASP A 381 0.27 -18.45 -13.70
N HIS A 382 -0.08 -17.28 -14.25
CA HIS A 382 0.90 -16.33 -14.75
C HIS A 382 1.76 -15.75 -13.61
N PRO A 383 3.10 -15.61 -13.76
CA PRO A 383 3.99 -15.14 -12.70
C PRO A 383 3.68 -13.75 -12.11
N VAL A 384 2.92 -12.93 -12.84
CA VAL A 384 2.44 -11.62 -12.36
C VAL A 384 1.48 -11.75 -11.17
N PHE A 385 0.77 -12.87 -11.07
CA PHE A 385 -0.18 -13.16 -9.99
C PHE A 385 0.54 -13.91 -8.87
N THR A 386 1.10 -13.14 -7.94
CA THR A 386 1.66 -13.69 -6.70
C THR A 386 0.55 -14.15 -5.75
N LYS A 387 0.91 -14.96 -4.75
CA LYS A 387 0.00 -15.35 -3.64
C LYS A 387 -0.73 -14.14 -3.05
N SER A 388 0.01 -13.10 -2.67
CA SER A 388 -0.55 -11.88 -2.07
C SER A 388 -1.57 -11.23 -3.01
N SER A 389 -1.21 -11.05 -4.28
CA SER A 389 -2.10 -10.41 -5.24
C SER A 389 -3.38 -11.20 -5.49
N LEU A 390 -3.33 -12.53 -5.51
CA LEU A 390 -4.52 -13.38 -5.68
C LEU A 390 -5.49 -13.24 -4.51
N VAL A 391 -4.98 -13.19 -3.27
CA VAL A 391 -5.81 -12.97 -2.07
C VAL A 391 -6.43 -11.56 -2.09
N GLN A 392 -5.66 -10.54 -2.48
CA GLN A 392 -6.13 -9.16 -2.60
C GLN A 392 -7.22 -9.00 -3.67
N ILE A 393 -7.03 -9.67 -4.81
CA ILE A 393 -7.99 -9.69 -5.93
C ILE A 393 -9.26 -10.41 -5.51
N ALA A 394 -9.17 -11.59 -4.89
CA ALA A 394 -10.33 -12.31 -4.35
C ALA A 394 -11.10 -11.43 -3.34
N GLY A 395 -10.35 -10.68 -2.53
CA GLY A 395 -10.83 -9.69 -1.59
C GLY A 395 -11.64 -8.53 -2.16
N ARG A 396 -11.63 -8.31 -3.49
CA ARG A 396 -12.45 -7.29 -4.16
C ARG A 396 -13.92 -7.69 -4.30
N ALA A 397 -14.22 -8.98 -4.27
CA ALA A 397 -15.59 -9.49 -4.31
C ALA A 397 -16.30 -9.26 -2.96
N ASP A 398 -17.61 -9.04 -2.99
CA ASP A 398 -18.49 -8.90 -1.79
C ASP A 398 -18.07 -7.79 -0.80
N ARG A 399 -17.56 -6.66 -1.29
CA ARG A 399 -16.98 -5.62 -0.43
C ARG A 399 -17.98 -4.59 0.10
N LYS A 400 -19.10 -4.35 -0.58
CA LYS A 400 -20.05 -3.27 -0.25
C LYS A 400 -21.49 -3.66 -0.59
N GLY A 401 -22.41 -3.31 0.32
CA GLY A 401 -23.85 -3.50 0.18
C GLY A 401 -24.39 -4.78 0.86
N PRO A 402 -25.73 -4.95 0.92
CA PRO A 402 -26.36 -6.08 1.60
C PRO A 402 -26.21 -7.42 0.86
N TYR A 403 -25.83 -7.40 -0.42
CA TYR A 403 -25.78 -8.57 -1.31
C TYR A 403 -24.58 -9.48 -1.03
N THR A 404 -24.78 -10.80 -1.06
CA THR A 404 -23.78 -11.82 -0.67
C THR A 404 -23.45 -12.83 -1.79
N ASN A 405 -23.91 -12.59 -3.02
CA ASN A 405 -23.79 -13.57 -4.12
C ASN A 405 -22.53 -13.39 -4.98
N SER A 406 -21.56 -12.60 -4.53
CA SER A 406 -20.33 -12.43 -5.29
C SER A 406 -19.50 -13.70 -5.30
N ARG A 407 -18.96 -14.04 -6.46
CA ARG A 407 -18.11 -15.23 -6.64
C ARG A 407 -16.73 -14.84 -7.11
N VAL A 408 -15.75 -15.69 -6.80
CA VAL A 408 -14.36 -15.53 -7.26
C VAL A 408 -13.98 -16.77 -8.08
N TYR A 409 -13.46 -16.57 -9.28
CA TYR A 409 -12.99 -17.65 -10.16
C TYR A 409 -11.54 -17.43 -10.57
N PHE A 410 -10.70 -18.45 -10.42
CA PHE A 410 -9.33 -18.46 -10.94
C PHE A 410 -9.25 -19.44 -12.11
N PHE A 411 -9.08 -18.91 -13.32
CA PHE A 411 -8.78 -19.71 -14.50
C PHE A 411 -7.28 -19.96 -14.57
N TYR A 412 -6.89 -21.21 -14.77
CA TYR A 412 -5.47 -21.58 -14.81
C TYR A 412 -5.22 -22.74 -15.76
N GLU A 413 -3.99 -22.85 -16.25
CA GLU A 413 -3.49 -24.05 -16.93
C GLU A 413 -2.67 -24.90 -15.97
N GLU A 414 -1.69 -24.30 -15.31
CA GLU A 414 -0.86 -24.98 -14.31
C GLU A 414 -1.24 -24.59 -12.88
N LYS A 415 -1.46 -25.57 -12.01
CA LYS A 415 -1.79 -25.27 -10.60
C LYS A 415 -0.54 -24.88 -9.83
N THR A 416 -0.14 -23.61 -9.89
CA THR A 416 1.09 -23.08 -9.25
C THR A 416 1.01 -23.08 -7.72
N SER A 417 2.17 -22.92 -7.07
CA SER A 417 2.25 -22.74 -5.61
C SER A 417 1.56 -21.46 -5.14
N ALA A 418 1.59 -20.39 -5.94
CA ALA A 418 0.89 -19.13 -5.65
C ALA A 418 -0.62 -19.34 -5.52
N ILE A 419 -1.25 -20.06 -6.46
CA ILE A 419 -2.68 -20.38 -6.41
C ILE A 419 -3.00 -21.21 -5.15
N ARG A 420 -2.23 -22.27 -4.90
CA ARG A 420 -2.47 -23.16 -3.75
C ARG A 420 -2.36 -22.40 -2.43
N LYS A 421 -1.29 -21.61 -2.24
CA LYS A 421 -1.07 -20.83 -1.02
C LYS A 421 -2.13 -19.73 -0.85
N ALA A 422 -2.60 -19.10 -1.93
CA ALA A 422 -3.66 -18.10 -1.86
C ALA A 422 -4.99 -18.71 -1.41
N CYS A 423 -5.40 -19.84 -2.00
CA CYS A 423 -6.61 -20.54 -1.58
C CYS A 423 -6.52 -21.04 -0.13
N GLN A 424 -5.35 -21.54 0.27
CA GLN A 424 -5.13 -22.00 1.64
C GLN A 424 -5.24 -20.86 2.64
N GLU A 425 -4.61 -19.71 2.39
CA GLU A 425 -4.68 -18.55 3.29
C GLU A 425 -6.12 -18.01 3.42
N ILE A 426 -6.87 -17.94 2.31
CA ILE A 426 -8.27 -17.51 2.36
C ILE A 426 -9.08 -18.45 3.25
N LYS A 427 -8.86 -19.77 3.15
CA LYS A 427 -9.55 -20.77 3.99
C LYS A 427 -9.18 -20.63 5.46
N GLU A 428 -7.89 -20.51 5.76
CA GLU A 428 -7.40 -20.33 7.15
C GLU A 428 -7.97 -19.06 7.78
N MET A 429 -7.97 -17.94 7.04
CA MET A 429 -8.62 -16.70 7.48
C MET A 429 -10.12 -16.91 7.66
N ASN A 430 -10.80 -17.60 6.76
CA ASN A 430 -12.23 -17.88 6.91
C ASN A 430 -12.54 -18.77 8.13
N GLU A 431 -11.68 -19.73 8.44
CA GLU A 431 -11.79 -20.56 9.65
C GLU A 431 -11.59 -19.74 10.93
N GLU A 432 -10.61 -18.83 10.94
CA GLU A 432 -10.45 -17.87 12.03
C GLU A 432 -11.65 -16.93 12.15
N GLY A 433 -12.17 -16.44 11.03
CA GLY A 433 -13.34 -15.55 10.98
C GLY A 433 -14.60 -16.22 11.52
N LYS A 434 -14.81 -17.52 11.25
CA LYS A 434 -15.92 -18.30 11.81
C LYS A 434 -15.90 -18.39 13.33
N LYS A 435 -14.72 -18.33 13.96
CA LYS A 435 -14.57 -18.30 15.42
C LYS A 435 -14.91 -16.93 16.03
N MET A 436 -14.99 -15.88 15.19
CA MET A 436 -15.30 -14.50 15.57
C MET A 436 -16.74 -14.09 15.22
N LEU A 437 -17.51 -14.97 14.57
CA LEU A 437 -18.94 -14.82 14.34
C LEU A 437 -19.71 -15.27 15.57
#